data_AF-A0A329WCQ0-F1
#
_entry.id   AF-A0A329WCQ0-F1
#
_cell.length_a   1.000
_cell.length_b   1.000
_cell.length_c   1.000
_cell.angle_alpha   90.00
_cell.angle_beta   90.00
_cell.angle_gamma   90.00
#
_symmetry.space_group_name_H-M   'P 1'
#
loop_
_entity.id
_entity.type
_entity.pdbx_description
1 polymer ?
#
loop_
_entity_poly.entity_id
_entity_poly.type
_entity_poly.pdbx_seq_one_letter_code
_entity_poly.pdbx_strand_id
1 'polypeptide(L)'
;MNKVKVLIAVLGTCGLVTQAMADPGFGQTQQFDSQKQSIQVGVTDARGGGHPTPGGEPGIGVQSIWGGKITSFSNLASYAAADANGIHKISMPGSGSHSGMGVFNFSKVANADVYFGEWSQKGTVDDTTHTAYYSGKDVTTNLPTGGVATYTVKGINQYSGSNALHGTFTADFGQKRLTGSIANSALTVGINSRIRTDGSFAGRATAGNVVGTNSGHFFGDNAASLAGVAKFDADHSKDTAFGGTKNP
;
A
#
# COMPACT_ATOMS: atom_id res chain seq x y z
N MET A 1 71.06 -14.68 15.75
CA MET A 1 69.70 -15.02 16.20
C MET A 1 68.71 -14.10 15.50
N ASN A 2 68.21 -14.49 14.31
CA ASN A 2 67.23 -13.69 13.56
C ASN A 2 65.83 -14.20 13.87
N LYS A 3 64.98 -13.33 14.42
CA LYS A 3 63.58 -13.62 14.72
C LYS A 3 62.73 -13.35 13.46
N VAL A 4 62.18 -14.41 12.86
CA VAL A 4 61.17 -14.30 11.81
C VAL A 4 59.84 -13.92 12.46
N LYS A 5 59.25 -12.80 12.03
CA LYS A 5 57.89 -12.41 12.41
C LYS A 5 56.93 -13.00 11.37
N VAL A 6 56.13 -13.97 11.78
CA VAL A 6 55.05 -14.54 10.95
C VAL A 6 53.85 -13.60 11.05
N LEU A 7 53.43 -13.04 9.92
CA LEU A 7 52.21 -12.24 9.80
C LEU A 7 51.10 -13.19 9.32
N ILE A 8 50.12 -13.47 10.18
CA ILE A 8 48.93 -14.24 9.81
C ILE A 8 47.94 -13.27 9.17
N ALA A 9 47.80 -13.34 7.85
CA ALA A 9 46.73 -12.65 7.14
C ALA A 9 45.44 -13.47 7.29
N VAL A 10 44.51 -12.99 8.11
CA VAL A 10 43.15 -13.53 8.18
C VAL A 10 42.39 -12.97 6.97
N LEU A 11 42.21 -13.81 5.93
CA LEU A 11 41.25 -13.53 4.88
C LEU A 11 39.84 -13.70 5.46
N GLY A 12 39.20 -12.59 5.81
CA GLY A 12 37.78 -12.56 6.14
C GLY A 12 36.96 -12.82 4.88
N THR A 13 36.32 -13.99 4.80
CA THR A 13 35.30 -14.25 3.80
C THR A 13 34.09 -13.36 4.08
N CYS A 14 33.93 -12.29 3.31
CA CYS A 14 32.64 -11.59 3.19
C CYS A 14 31.64 -12.54 2.52
N GLY A 15 30.95 -13.35 3.32
CA GLY A 15 29.80 -14.09 2.85
C GLY A 15 28.74 -13.11 2.39
N LEU A 16 28.37 -13.18 1.11
CA LEU A 16 27.15 -12.56 0.60
C LEU A 16 25.98 -13.23 1.32
N VAL A 17 25.50 -12.63 2.40
CA VAL A 17 24.20 -12.97 2.96
C VAL A 17 23.16 -12.53 1.94
N THR A 18 22.64 -13.47 1.16
CA THR A 18 21.40 -13.27 0.42
C THR A 18 20.31 -13.13 1.47
N GLN A 19 20.01 -11.89 1.88
CA GLN A 19 18.83 -11.63 2.68
C GLN A 19 17.63 -12.06 1.82
N ALA A 20 16.94 -13.12 2.23
CA ALA A 20 15.68 -13.48 1.63
C ALA A 20 14.74 -12.28 1.83
N MET A 21 14.40 -11.60 0.73
CA MET A 21 13.44 -10.49 0.75
C MET A 21 12.12 -11.07 1.25
N ALA A 22 11.48 -10.40 2.21
CA ALA A 22 10.17 -10.84 2.68
C ALA A 22 9.13 -10.68 1.56
N ASP A 23 8.12 -11.55 1.56
CA ASP A 23 7.08 -11.55 0.53
C ASP A 23 6.35 -10.18 0.47
N PRO A 24 5.90 -9.75 -0.72
CA PRO A 24 5.09 -8.54 -0.84
C PRO A 24 3.68 -8.75 -0.29
N GLY A 25 3.03 -7.66 0.11
CA GLY A 25 1.65 -7.65 0.60
C GLY A 25 0.82 -6.63 -0.17
N PHE A 26 -0.32 -7.04 -0.69
CA PHE A 26 -1.19 -6.18 -1.50
C PHE A 26 -2.65 -6.59 -1.39
N GLY A 27 -3.56 -5.69 -1.77
CA GLY A 27 -4.99 -5.95 -1.80
C GLY A 27 -5.79 -4.78 -2.36
N GLN A 28 -7.01 -5.08 -2.82
CA GLN A 28 -7.93 -4.14 -3.44
C GLN A 28 -9.38 -4.48 -3.10
N THR A 29 -10.26 -3.47 -3.09
CA THR A 29 -11.66 -3.65 -2.67
C THR A 29 -12.52 -4.28 -3.76
N GLN A 30 -12.31 -3.92 -5.02
CA GLN A 30 -12.92 -4.57 -6.18
C GLN A 30 -11.91 -5.47 -6.88
N GLN A 31 -12.33 -6.64 -7.35
CA GLN A 31 -11.43 -7.61 -7.99
C GLN A 31 -11.11 -7.21 -9.42
N PHE A 32 -9.93 -7.61 -9.89
CA PHE A 32 -9.57 -7.48 -11.30
C PHE A 32 -10.51 -8.31 -12.17
N ASP A 33 -10.97 -7.72 -13.26
CA ASP A 33 -11.81 -8.36 -14.27
C ASP A 33 -11.20 -8.05 -15.65
N SER A 34 -10.66 -9.08 -16.31
CA SER A 34 -9.98 -8.93 -17.60
C SER A 34 -10.91 -8.51 -18.74
N GLN A 35 -12.23 -8.57 -18.54
CA GLN A 35 -13.25 -8.20 -19.52
C GLN A 35 -13.85 -6.82 -19.28
N LYS A 36 -13.48 -6.14 -18.19
CA LYS A 36 -14.05 -4.84 -17.80
C LYS A 36 -12.96 -3.87 -17.35
N GLN A 37 -13.33 -2.59 -17.29
CA GLN A 37 -12.49 -1.54 -16.71
C GLN A 37 -12.29 -1.84 -15.23
N SER A 38 -11.08 -2.26 -14.90
CA SER A 38 -10.68 -2.67 -13.57
C SER A 38 -9.17 -2.49 -13.41
N ILE A 39 -8.70 -2.61 -12.18
CA ILE A 39 -7.28 -2.56 -11.84
C ILE A 39 -6.82 -3.85 -11.17
N GLN A 40 -5.52 -4.10 -11.28
CA GLN A 40 -4.82 -5.11 -10.51
C GLN A 40 -3.66 -4.45 -9.78
N VAL A 41 -3.55 -4.68 -8.47
CA VAL A 41 -2.37 -4.32 -7.68
C VAL A 41 -1.51 -5.54 -7.36
N GLY A 42 -0.23 -5.28 -7.16
CA GLY A 42 0.75 -6.31 -6.86
C GLY A 42 2.15 -5.74 -6.95
N VAL A 43 3.09 -6.57 -7.41
CA VAL A 43 4.45 -6.17 -7.74
C VAL A 43 4.72 -6.24 -9.23
N THR A 44 5.67 -5.46 -9.71
CA THR A 44 6.10 -5.44 -11.11
C THR A 44 6.83 -6.72 -11.52
N ASP A 45 6.64 -7.16 -12.76
CA ASP A 45 7.59 -8.04 -13.44
C ASP A 45 8.80 -7.25 -13.92
N ALA A 46 9.96 -7.90 -14.01
CA ALA A 46 11.14 -7.31 -14.64
C ALA A 46 10.85 -6.98 -16.11
N ARG A 47 11.11 -5.73 -16.53
CA ARG A 47 10.92 -5.30 -17.93
C ARG A 47 11.81 -4.12 -18.32
N GLY A 48 12.14 -4.05 -19.62
CA GLY A 48 12.71 -2.85 -20.25
C GLY A 48 11.66 -1.99 -20.98
N GLY A 49 12.11 -0.96 -21.70
CA GLY A 49 11.24 -0.11 -22.53
C GLY A 49 10.77 1.18 -21.85
N GLY A 50 9.55 1.64 -22.16
CA GLY A 50 9.04 2.95 -21.73
C GLY A 50 8.83 3.13 -20.22
N HIS A 51 8.66 2.03 -19.48
CA HIS A 51 8.56 2.01 -18.02
C HIS A 51 9.44 0.89 -17.46
N PRO A 52 10.77 1.02 -17.54
CA PRO A 52 11.70 -0.03 -17.16
C PRO A 52 11.67 -0.23 -15.65
N THR A 53 11.82 -1.48 -15.22
CA THR A 53 11.77 -1.84 -13.80
C THR A 53 12.55 -3.15 -13.60
N PRO A 54 13.40 -3.27 -12.57
CA PRO A 54 14.07 -4.52 -12.22
C PRO A 54 13.12 -5.62 -11.76
N GLY A 55 11.88 -5.29 -11.37
CA GLY A 55 10.88 -6.24 -10.90
C GLY A 55 10.80 -6.28 -9.37
N GLY A 56 9.64 -6.69 -8.86
CA GLY A 56 9.35 -6.79 -7.44
C GLY A 56 8.89 -5.48 -6.80
N GLU A 57 8.82 -4.36 -7.52
CA GLU A 57 8.34 -3.09 -6.98
C GLU A 57 6.82 -3.03 -6.83
N PRO A 58 6.29 -2.43 -5.74
CA PRO A 58 4.85 -2.24 -5.60
C PRO A 58 4.29 -1.43 -6.76
N GLY A 59 3.16 -1.88 -7.32
CA GLY A 59 2.59 -1.24 -8.49
C GLY A 59 1.11 -1.52 -8.69
N ILE A 60 0.61 -0.94 -9.79
CA ILE A 60 -0.75 -1.06 -10.27
C ILE A 60 -0.77 -1.22 -11.79
N GLY A 61 -1.71 -2.00 -12.29
CA GLY A 61 -2.05 -2.12 -13.70
C GLY A 61 -3.53 -1.83 -13.92
N VAL A 62 -3.86 -1.24 -15.07
CA VAL A 62 -5.24 -0.99 -15.50
C VAL A 62 -5.56 -1.91 -16.67
N GLN A 63 -6.70 -2.59 -16.63
CA GLN A 63 -7.09 -3.57 -17.65
C GLN A 63 -6.98 -3.02 -19.08
N SER A 64 -7.42 -1.79 -19.29
CA SER A 64 -7.40 -1.10 -20.60
C SER A 64 -6.00 -0.79 -21.11
N ILE A 65 -5.00 -0.80 -20.22
CA ILE A 65 -3.62 -0.45 -20.50
C ILE A 65 -2.78 -1.73 -20.49
N TRP A 66 -2.46 -2.21 -21.70
CA TRP A 66 -1.65 -3.43 -21.88
C TRP A 66 -2.21 -4.67 -21.16
N GLY A 67 -3.54 -4.75 -20.99
CA GLY A 67 -4.18 -5.90 -20.34
C GLY A 67 -3.97 -5.96 -18.83
N GLY A 68 -3.67 -4.84 -18.15
CA GLY A 68 -3.45 -4.83 -16.71
C GLY A 68 -2.00 -5.07 -16.28
N LYS A 69 -1.03 -4.93 -17.19
CA LYS A 69 0.39 -5.04 -16.81
C LYS A 69 0.74 -4.03 -15.71
N ILE A 70 1.27 -4.54 -14.60
CA ILE A 70 1.61 -3.74 -13.42
C ILE A 70 2.79 -2.81 -13.73
N THR A 71 2.64 -1.55 -13.34
CA THR A 71 3.68 -0.51 -13.37
C THR A 71 3.95 -0.02 -11.95
N SER A 72 5.21 0.20 -11.59
CA SER A 72 5.56 0.57 -10.23
C SER A 72 5.02 1.96 -9.86
N PHE A 73 4.59 2.11 -8.61
CA PHE A 73 4.16 3.40 -8.08
C PHE A 73 5.29 4.43 -8.04
N SER A 74 6.54 4.00 -7.86
CA SER A 74 7.71 4.88 -7.93
C SER A 74 7.89 5.51 -9.31
N ASN A 75 7.72 4.72 -10.38
CA ASN A 75 7.73 5.25 -11.74
C ASN A 75 6.55 6.20 -11.97
N LEU A 76 5.34 5.82 -11.54
CA LEU A 76 4.15 6.65 -11.66
C LEU A 76 4.31 8.00 -10.94
N ALA A 77 4.87 8.00 -9.72
CA ALA A 77 5.13 9.19 -8.92
C ALA A 77 6.08 10.18 -9.60
N SER A 78 6.95 9.73 -10.53
CA SER A 78 7.83 10.62 -11.29
C SER A 78 7.09 11.50 -12.30
N TYR A 79 5.86 11.14 -12.68
CA TYR A 79 5.05 11.88 -13.66
C TYR A 79 4.08 12.88 -13.04
N ALA A 80 3.85 12.81 -11.72
CA ALA A 80 2.95 13.71 -11.03
C ALA A 80 3.51 14.02 -9.64
N ALA A 81 3.81 15.29 -9.38
CA ALA A 81 4.22 15.72 -8.05
C ALA A 81 3.10 15.44 -7.03
N ALA A 82 3.51 15.11 -5.80
CA ALA A 82 2.58 15.00 -4.69
C ALA A 82 2.04 16.40 -4.31
N ASP A 83 0.79 16.45 -3.87
CA ASP A 83 0.21 17.66 -3.28
C ASP A 83 0.67 17.88 -1.83
N ALA A 84 0.11 18.89 -1.15
CA ALA A 84 0.42 19.21 0.24
C ALA A 84 0.08 18.07 1.23
N ASN A 85 -0.80 17.15 0.85
CA ASN A 85 -1.13 15.95 1.61
C ASN A 85 -0.23 14.77 1.23
N GLY A 86 0.79 14.95 0.38
CA GLY A 86 1.67 13.87 -0.07
C GLY A 86 0.97 12.89 -1.03
N ILE A 87 -0.14 13.29 -1.66
CA ILE A 87 -0.92 12.44 -2.57
C ILE A 87 -0.61 12.83 -4.01
N HIS A 88 -0.22 11.83 -4.80
CA HIS A 88 -0.01 11.95 -6.25
C HIS A 88 -1.34 11.72 -6.97
N LYS A 89 -1.65 12.57 -7.94
CA LYS A 89 -2.79 12.41 -8.84
C LYS A 89 -2.33 12.19 -10.27
N ILE A 90 -2.72 11.06 -10.85
CA ILE A 90 -2.51 10.76 -12.27
C ILE A 90 -3.88 10.63 -12.92
N SER A 91 -4.08 11.31 -14.04
CA SER A 91 -5.38 11.34 -14.72
C SER A 91 -5.18 11.29 -16.23
N MET A 92 -5.65 10.21 -16.86
CA MET A 92 -5.72 10.06 -18.32
C MET A 92 -7.07 9.44 -18.74
N PRO A 93 -8.22 10.09 -18.45
CA PRO A 93 -9.52 9.58 -18.86
C PRO A 93 -9.81 9.78 -20.37
N GLY A 94 -9.04 10.63 -21.06
CA GLY A 94 -9.25 11.02 -22.48
C GLY A 94 -8.13 10.57 -23.43
N SER A 95 -7.94 11.28 -24.55
CA SER A 95 -7.05 10.89 -25.65
C SER A 95 -5.56 10.88 -25.31
N GLY A 96 -4.81 9.91 -25.86
CA GLY A 96 -3.37 9.76 -25.71
C GLY A 96 -2.95 8.29 -25.71
N SER A 97 -1.66 8.00 -25.55
CA SER A 97 -1.13 6.63 -25.51
C SER A 97 -1.63 5.81 -24.31
N HIS A 98 -2.15 6.49 -23.28
CA HIS A 98 -2.73 5.90 -22.07
C HIS A 98 -4.22 6.24 -21.92
N SER A 99 -4.92 6.43 -23.04
CA SER A 99 -6.35 6.69 -23.05
C SER A 99 -7.11 5.57 -22.34
N GLY A 100 -8.00 5.94 -21.41
CA GLY A 100 -8.78 4.98 -20.64
C GLY A 100 -8.06 4.41 -19.41
N MET A 101 -6.91 4.96 -19.03
CA MET A 101 -6.22 4.60 -17.79
C MET A 101 -6.98 5.07 -16.54
N GLY A 102 -7.89 6.03 -16.69
CA GLY A 102 -8.71 6.56 -15.62
C GLY A 102 -7.95 7.53 -14.72
N VAL A 103 -8.32 7.56 -13.43
CA VAL A 103 -7.81 8.51 -12.44
C VAL A 103 -7.34 7.76 -11.21
N PHE A 104 -6.11 8.05 -10.79
CA PHE A 104 -5.50 7.52 -9.58
C PHE A 104 -5.25 8.65 -8.61
N ASN A 105 -5.46 8.36 -7.32
CA ASN A 105 -4.90 9.14 -6.22
C ASN A 105 -4.15 8.17 -5.31
N PHE A 106 -2.84 8.38 -5.08
CA PHE A 106 -2.05 7.46 -4.26
C PHE A 106 -0.95 8.16 -3.47
N SER A 107 -0.52 7.55 -2.37
CA SER A 107 0.54 8.06 -1.50
C SER A 107 1.52 6.94 -1.15
N LYS A 108 2.77 7.31 -0.88
CA LYS A 108 3.77 6.44 -0.25
C LYS A 108 3.63 6.51 1.28
N VAL A 109 3.89 5.41 1.98
CA VAL A 109 4.00 5.37 3.45
C VAL A 109 5.41 5.76 3.87
N ALA A 110 5.62 7.06 4.13
CA ALA A 110 6.90 7.61 4.57
C ALA A 110 8.08 7.05 3.75
N ASN A 111 9.07 6.43 4.41
CA ASN A 111 10.26 5.86 3.77
C ASN A 111 10.11 4.40 3.35
N ALA A 112 8.96 3.76 3.61
CA ALA A 112 8.73 2.36 3.24
C ALA A 112 8.29 2.25 1.78
N ASP A 113 8.73 1.21 1.06
CA ASP A 113 8.21 0.86 -0.26
C ASP A 113 6.82 0.22 -0.15
N VAL A 114 5.88 1.02 0.36
CA VAL A 114 4.49 0.68 0.61
C VAL A 114 3.65 1.86 0.11
N TYR A 115 2.66 1.56 -0.72
CA TYR A 115 1.79 2.53 -1.37
C TYR A 115 0.34 2.13 -1.16
N PHE A 116 -0.51 3.14 -1.08
CA PHE A 116 -1.96 2.98 -0.93
C PHE A 116 -2.67 4.08 -1.71
N GLY A 117 -3.88 3.83 -2.17
CA GLY A 117 -4.59 4.77 -3.00
C GLY A 117 -5.93 4.26 -3.50
N GLU A 118 -6.49 5.01 -4.42
CA GLU A 118 -7.74 4.70 -5.09
C GLU A 118 -7.60 4.88 -6.60
N TRP A 119 -8.48 4.19 -7.32
CA TRP A 119 -8.65 4.35 -8.75
C TRP A 119 -10.13 4.39 -9.12
N SER A 120 -10.47 5.17 -10.13
CA SER A 120 -11.74 5.06 -10.85
C SER A 120 -11.55 5.39 -12.33
N GLN A 121 -12.40 4.85 -13.19
CA GLN A 121 -12.32 5.06 -14.62
C GLN A 121 -12.52 6.54 -15.02
N LYS A 122 -13.43 7.25 -14.35
CA LYS A 122 -13.85 8.62 -14.67
C LYS A 122 -13.32 9.65 -13.69
N GLY A 123 -12.95 9.26 -12.47
CA GLY A 123 -12.56 10.20 -11.42
C GLY A 123 -13.74 10.97 -10.82
N THR A 124 -14.96 10.47 -10.96
CA THR A 124 -16.18 11.07 -10.39
C THR A 124 -16.66 10.27 -9.17
N VAL A 125 -17.32 10.95 -8.23
CA VAL A 125 -17.73 10.36 -6.95
C VAL A 125 -18.74 9.21 -7.11
N ASP A 126 -19.54 9.26 -8.17
CA ASP A 126 -20.55 8.26 -8.52
C ASP A 126 -20.00 7.12 -9.39
N ASP A 127 -18.69 7.09 -9.65
CA ASP A 127 -18.10 6.06 -10.49
C ASP A 127 -18.10 4.71 -9.78
N THR A 128 -18.87 3.77 -10.32
CA THR A 128 -18.99 2.40 -9.81
C THR A 128 -17.70 1.61 -9.84
N THR A 129 -16.70 2.05 -10.62
CA THR A 129 -15.37 1.42 -10.69
C THR A 129 -14.44 1.83 -9.54
N HIS A 130 -14.89 2.71 -8.65
CA HIS A 130 -14.09 3.19 -7.52
C HIS A 130 -13.51 2.05 -6.68
N THR A 131 -12.19 1.90 -6.73
CA THR A 131 -11.45 0.81 -6.13
C THR A 131 -10.37 1.37 -5.23
N ALA A 132 -10.43 1.07 -3.93
CA ALA A 132 -9.35 1.34 -3.00
C ALA A 132 -8.34 0.18 -3.01
N TYR A 133 -7.05 0.47 -2.83
CA TYR A 133 -5.99 -0.50 -2.91
C TYR A 133 -4.76 -0.16 -2.05
N TYR A 134 -3.90 -1.16 -1.86
CA TYR A 134 -2.54 -1.00 -1.35
C TYR A 134 -1.60 -2.06 -1.95
N SER A 135 -0.32 -1.75 -1.99
CA SER A 135 0.75 -2.70 -2.32
C SER A 135 2.05 -2.28 -1.65
N GLY A 136 2.79 -3.23 -1.08
CA GLY A 136 4.04 -2.98 -0.41
C GLY A 136 5.01 -4.15 -0.45
N LYS A 137 6.30 -3.82 -0.34
CA LYS A 137 7.38 -4.78 -0.10
C LYS A 137 7.53 -5.08 1.39
N ASP A 138 8.17 -6.21 1.68
CA ASP A 138 8.66 -6.56 3.00
C ASP A 138 7.54 -6.68 4.03
N VAL A 139 6.57 -7.57 3.79
CA VAL A 139 5.57 -7.92 4.81
C VAL A 139 6.31 -8.36 6.07
N THR A 140 5.87 -7.83 7.22
CA THR A 140 6.53 -8.11 8.50
C THR A 140 6.45 -9.60 8.84
N THR A 141 7.59 -10.27 8.85
CA THR A 141 7.73 -11.68 9.28
C THR A 141 8.05 -11.80 10.78
N ASN A 142 8.58 -10.74 11.37
CA ASN A 142 8.98 -10.62 12.78
C ASN A 142 8.02 -9.73 13.58
N LEU A 143 6.73 -10.07 13.62
CA LEU A 143 5.76 -9.33 14.42
C LEU A 143 6.15 -9.33 15.91
N PRO A 144 5.97 -8.22 16.63
CA PRO A 144 6.03 -8.23 18.09
C PRO A 144 5.05 -9.27 18.64
N THR A 145 5.46 -10.01 19.67
CA THR A 145 4.62 -11.03 20.32
C THR A 145 3.74 -10.46 21.43
N GLY A 146 3.98 -9.20 21.81
CA GLY A 146 3.28 -8.48 22.86
C GLY A 146 3.51 -6.98 22.76
N GLY A 147 2.88 -6.23 23.67
CA GLY A 147 2.95 -4.77 23.70
C GLY A 147 1.95 -4.08 22.76
N VAL A 148 1.91 -2.76 22.89
CA VAL A 148 1.01 -1.88 22.14
C VAL A 148 1.83 -0.92 21.32
N ALA A 149 1.47 -0.75 20.04
CA ALA A 149 2.01 0.26 19.16
C ALA A 149 0.89 1.16 18.62
N THR A 150 1.20 2.44 18.42
CA THR A 150 0.31 3.37 17.74
C THR A 150 0.89 3.76 16.39
N TYR A 151 0.02 4.00 15.41
CA TYR A 151 0.39 4.35 14.06
C TYR A 151 -0.31 5.65 13.69
N THR A 152 0.44 6.61 13.14
CA THR A 152 -0.16 7.77 12.48
C THR A 152 -0.60 7.35 11.08
N VAL A 153 -1.90 7.46 10.80
CA VAL A 153 -2.52 6.89 9.59
C VAL A 153 -3.17 7.99 8.74
N LYS A 154 -2.98 7.87 7.42
CA LYS A 154 -3.67 8.66 6.40
C LYS A 154 -4.58 7.75 5.58
N GLY A 155 -5.74 8.26 5.19
CA GLY A 155 -6.68 7.61 4.29
C GLY A 155 -6.96 8.40 3.03
N ILE A 156 -7.33 7.66 1.98
CA ILE A 156 -7.73 8.16 0.67
C ILE A 156 -9.10 7.56 0.34
N ASN A 157 -10.08 8.43 0.11
CA ASN A 157 -11.43 8.12 -0.36
C ASN A 157 -11.96 9.31 -1.16
N GLN A 158 -12.40 9.06 -2.39
CA GLN A 158 -12.98 10.05 -3.30
C GLN A 158 -12.19 11.37 -3.28
N TYR A 159 -10.89 11.26 -3.50
CA TYR A 159 -9.95 12.32 -3.19
C TYR A 159 -10.05 13.51 -4.15
N SER A 160 -10.25 14.68 -3.56
CA SER A 160 -10.48 15.97 -4.22
C SER A 160 -9.33 16.97 -4.06
N GLY A 161 -8.26 16.58 -3.34
CA GLY A 161 -7.14 17.46 -3.00
C GLY A 161 -7.23 18.10 -1.61
N SER A 162 -8.38 18.02 -0.94
CA SER A 162 -8.61 18.68 0.37
C SER A 162 -9.25 17.79 1.44
N ASN A 163 -9.60 16.55 1.09
CA ASN A 163 -10.36 15.63 1.94
C ASN A 163 -9.56 14.39 2.36
N ALA A 164 -8.24 14.49 2.48
CA ALA A 164 -7.45 13.40 3.08
C ALA A 164 -7.99 13.07 4.47
N LEU A 165 -8.08 11.77 4.80
CA LEU A 165 -8.47 11.33 6.13
C LEU A 165 -7.23 11.17 7.00
N HIS A 166 -7.34 11.49 8.28
CA HIS A 166 -6.25 11.35 9.24
C HIS A 166 -6.73 10.70 10.53
N GLY A 167 -5.83 9.99 11.20
CA GLY A 167 -6.13 9.44 12.52
C GLY A 167 -5.02 8.52 13.03
N THR A 168 -5.40 7.66 13.96
CA THR A 168 -4.47 6.75 14.63
C THR A 168 -5.05 5.36 14.69
N PHE A 169 -4.23 4.36 14.40
CA PHE A 169 -4.53 2.97 14.70
C PHE A 169 -3.64 2.48 15.84
N THR A 170 -4.20 1.62 16.69
CA THR A 170 -3.54 0.97 17.80
C THR A 170 -3.47 -0.52 17.54
N ALA A 171 -2.26 -1.05 17.45
CA ALA A 171 -1.98 -2.47 17.40
C ALA A 171 -1.64 -2.96 18.81
N ASP A 172 -2.48 -3.81 19.38
CA ASP A 172 -2.15 -4.61 20.56
C ASP A 172 -1.73 -6.01 20.06
N PHE A 173 -0.42 -6.25 20.07
CA PHE A 173 0.16 -7.49 19.56
C PHE A 173 -0.09 -8.68 20.50
N GLY A 174 -0.23 -8.43 21.80
CA GLY A 174 -0.57 -9.47 22.78
C GLY A 174 -1.99 -9.97 22.61
N GLN A 175 -2.93 -9.05 22.36
CA GLN A 175 -4.33 -9.37 22.08
C GLN A 175 -4.61 -9.72 20.61
N LYS A 176 -3.62 -9.52 19.74
CA LYS A 176 -3.72 -9.67 18.28
C LYS A 176 -4.86 -8.83 17.70
N ARG A 177 -4.90 -7.55 18.07
CA ARG A 177 -5.93 -6.59 17.65
C ARG A 177 -5.32 -5.35 17.02
N LEU A 178 -5.92 -4.90 15.92
CA LEU A 178 -5.66 -3.59 15.32
C LEU A 178 -6.99 -2.84 15.29
N THR A 179 -7.05 -1.68 15.93
CA THR A 179 -8.27 -0.87 16.03
C THR A 179 -7.96 0.60 15.85
N GLY A 180 -8.96 1.38 15.44
CA GLY A 180 -8.83 2.83 15.34
C GLY A 180 -9.69 3.38 14.23
N SER A 181 -9.45 4.65 13.89
CA SER A 181 -10.23 5.34 12.87
C SER A 181 -9.43 6.44 12.19
N ILE A 182 -9.81 6.74 10.97
CA ILE A 182 -9.35 7.90 10.19
C ILE A 182 -10.57 8.74 9.80
N ALA A 183 -10.44 10.06 9.85
CA ALA A 183 -11.56 10.96 9.63
C ALA A 183 -11.15 12.26 8.93
N ASN A 184 -12.14 12.89 8.31
CA ASN A 184 -12.17 14.31 7.98
C ASN A 184 -13.56 14.86 8.38
N SER A 185 -13.94 16.06 7.96
CA SER A 185 -15.24 16.66 8.30
C SER A 185 -16.45 15.96 7.70
N ALA A 186 -16.29 15.18 6.63
CA ALA A 186 -17.37 14.54 5.87
C ALA A 186 -17.48 13.02 6.10
N LEU A 187 -16.36 12.35 6.42
CA LEU A 187 -16.27 10.91 6.50
C LEU A 187 -15.42 10.50 7.71
N THR A 188 -15.89 9.48 8.43
CA THR A 188 -15.10 8.73 9.42
C THR A 188 -15.13 7.26 9.05
N VAL A 189 -13.95 6.67 8.91
CA VAL A 189 -13.76 5.24 8.67
C VAL A 189 -13.11 4.61 9.90
N GLY A 190 -13.80 3.66 10.51
CA GLY A 190 -13.33 2.88 11.65
C GLY A 190 -12.92 1.47 11.25
N ILE A 191 -11.92 0.91 11.92
CA ILE A 191 -11.49 -0.48 11.75
C ILE A 191 -11.45 -1.22 13.10
N ASN A 192 -11.76 -2.51 13.05
CA ASN A 192 -11.54 -3.45 14.14
C ASN A 192 -11.15 -4.81 13.56
N SER A 193 -9.86 -5.14 13.72
CA SER A 193 -9.22 -6.23 12.99
C SER A 193 -8.47 -7.17 13.91
N ARG A 194 -8.42 -8.43 13.51
CA ARG A 194 -7.53 -9.43 14.10
C ARG A 194 -6.20 -9.41 13.36
N ILE A 195 -5.10 -9.37 14.11
CA ILE A 195 -3.74 -9.52 13.61
C ILE A 195 -3.44 -11.02 13.48
N ARG A 196 -2.83 -11.42 12.36
CA ARG A 196 -2.38 -12.78 12.08
C ARG A 196 -0.86 -12.87 12.18
N THR A 197 -0.35 -14.09 12.31
CA THR A 197 1.09 -14.35 12.47
C THR A 197 1.89 -14.14 11.19
N ASP A 198 1.22 -14.08 10.04
CA ASP A 198 1.81 -13.84 8.72
C ASP A 198 1.95 -12.34 8.38
N GLY A 199 1.79 -11.44 9.36
CA GLY A 199 1.85 -10.00 9.13
C GLY A 199 0.54 -9.40 8.61
N SER A 200 -0.46 -10.21 8.23
CA SER A 200 -1.75 -9.71 7.76
C SER A 200 -2.69 -9.34 8.91
N PHE A 201 -3.68 -8.49 8.60
CA PHE A 201 -4.83 -8.26 9.46
C PHE A 201 -6.12 -8.21 8.64
N ALA A 202 -7.23 -8.57 9.26
CA ALA A 202 -8.56 -8.36 8.69
C ALA A 202 -9.63 -8.28 9.76
N GLY A 203 -10.74 -7.62 9.44
CA GLY A 203 -11.91 -7.57 10.31
C GLY A 203 -13.00 -6.65 9.81
N ARG A 204 -13.72 -6.03 10.75
CA ARG A 204 -14.88 -5.18 10.48
C ARG A 204 -14.43 -3.75 10.19
N ALA A 205 -15.09 -3.10 9.24
CA ALA A 205 -14.98 -1.66 8.99
C ALA A 205 -16.32 -0.96 9.18
N THR A 206 -16.30 0.35 9.43
CA THR A 206 -17.49 1.19 9.49
C THR A 206 -17.25 2.52 8.79
N ALA A 207 -18.25 3.01 8.05
CA ALA A 207 -18.27 4.35 7.46
C ALA A 207 -19.67 4.95 7.63
N GLY A 208 -19.84 5.82 8.62
CA GLY A 208 -21.16 6.23 9.10
C GLY A 208 -21.98 5.01 9.56
N ASN A 209 -23.17 4.83 8.98
CA ASN A 209 -24.04 3.69 9.28
C ASN A 209 -23.75 2.44 8.42
N VAL A 210 -22.79 2.53 7.48
CA VAL A 210 -22.46 1.41 6.60
C VAL A 210 -21.40 0.53 7.28
N VAL A 211 -21.67 -0.77 7.32
CA VAL A 211 -20.74 -1.78 7.83
C VAL A 211 -20.06 -2.45 6.65
N GLY A 212 -18.75 -2.63 6.77
CA GLY A 212 -17.91 -3.25 5.77
C GLY A 212 -16.89 -4.19 6.39
N THR A 213 -15.90 -4.55 5.59
CA THR A 213 -14.73 -5.31 6.01
C THR A 213 -13.47 -4.48 5.81
N ASN A 214 -12.39 -4.79 6.52
CA ASN A 214 -11.08 -4.29 6.19
C ASN A 214 -10.06 -5.42 6.13
N SER A 215 -9.00 -5.21 5.37
CA SER A 215 -7.84 -6.09 5.30
C SER A 215 -6.57 -5.28 5.01
N GLY A 216 -5.42 -5.84 5.37
CA GLY A 216 -4.13 -5.19 5.16
C GLY A 216 -2.96 -6.00 5.70
N HIS A 217 -1.78 -5.40 5.64
CA HIS A 217 -0.54 -5.99 6.14
C HIS A 217 0.27 -4.97 6.95
N PHE A 218 1.04 -5.48 7.91
CA PHE A 218 2.19 -4.78 8.46
C PHE A 218 3.41 -4.98 7.55
N PHE A 219 4.24 -3.96 7.47
CA PHE A 219 5.44 -3.95 6.64
C PHE A 219 6.67 -3.45 7.41
N GLY A 220 7.83 -3.95 7.00
CA GLY A 220 9.13 -3.66 7.59
C GLY A 220 9.34 -4.36 8.95
N ASP A 221 10.55 -4.22 9.48
CA ASP A 221 10.92 -4.83 10.75
C ASP A 221 10.04 -4.37 11.90
N ASN A 222 9.64 -5.31 12.75
CA ASN A 222 8.84 -5.04 13.96
C ASN A 222 7.57 -4.22 13.69
N ALA A 223 6.96 -4.44 12.51
CA ALA A 223 5.76 -3.75 12.05
C ALA A 223 5.95 -2.22 12.01
N ALA A 224 7.05 -1.75 11.43
CA ALA A 224 7.36 -0.31 11.32
C ALA A 224 6.29 0.50 10.58
N SER A 225 5.52 -0.14 9.69
CA SER A 225 4.43 0.50 8.96
C SER A 225 3.28 -0.46 8.71
N LEU A 226 2.14 0.08 8.25
CA LEU A 226 0.99 -0.70 7.80
C LEU A 226 0.34 -0.05 6.58
N ALA A 227 -0.36 -0.86 5.79
CA ALA A 227 -1.30 -0.39 4.79
C ALA A 227 -2.44 -1.40 4.60
N GLY A 228 -3.57 -0.92 4.11
CA GLY A 228 -4.76 -1.73 3.92
C GLY A 228 -5.90 -0.99 3.24
N VAL A 229 -7.04 -1.66 3.17
CA VAL A 229 -8.29 -1.15 2.61
C VAL A 229 -9.47 -1.45 3.52
N ALA A 230 -10.45 -0.55 3.55
CA ALA A 230 -11.79 -0.78 4.04
C ALA A 230 -12.73 -0.88 2.83
N LYS A 231 -13.48 -1.98 2.76
CA LYS A 231 -14.42 -2.31 1.69
C LYS A 231 -15.85 -2.29 2.20
N PHE A 232 -16.74 -1.66 1.44
CA PHE A 232 -18.17 -1.56 1.76
C PHE A 232 -18.98 -2.07 0.57
N ASP A 233 -19.31 -3.37 0.53
CA ASP A 233 -20.04 -3.99 -0.59
C ASP A 233 -21.40 -3.33 -0.88
N ALA A 234 -22.04 -2.75 0.14
CA ALA A 234 -23.29 -2.03 -0.02
C ALA A 234 -23.12 -0.63 -0.64
N ASP A 235 -21.91 -0.07 -0.60
CA ASP A 235 -21.61 1.25 -1.13
C ASP A 235 -20.10 1.45 -1.35
N HIS A 236 -19.65 1.10 -2.56
CA HIS A 236 -18.24 1.25 -2.95
C HIS A 236 -17.76 2.71 -2.98
N SER A 237 -18.64 3.73 -2.96
CA SER A 237 -18.19 5.12 -2.84
C SER A 237 -17.47 5.38 -1.51
N LYS A 238 -17.68 4.51 -0.51
CA LYS A 238 -17.04 4.55 0.81
C LYS A 238 -15.75 3.72 0.91
N ASP A 239 -15.40 2.95 -0.13
CA ASP A 239 -14.16 2.18 -0.13
C ASP A 239 -12.98 3.09 0.14
N THR A 240 -12.11 2.72 1.08
CA THR A 240 -11.08 3.62 1.59
C THR A 240 -9.76 2.89 1.71
N ALA A 241 -8.72 3.43 1.08
CA ALA A 241 -7.36 2.93 1.28
C ALA A 241 -6.70 3.69 2.43
N PHE A 242 -5.82 3.03 3.16
CA PHE A 242 -5.08 3.65 4.26
C PHE A 242 -3.63 3.14 4.35
N GLY A 243 -2.77 4.00 4.85
CA GLY A 243 -1.37 3.68 5.15
C GLY A 243 -0.85 4.52 6.31
N GLY A 244 0.05 3.95 7.10
CA GLY A 244 0.53 4.59 8.31
C GLY A 244 1.87 4.09 8.81
N THR A 245 2.53 4.93 9.60
CA THR A 245 3.85 4.68 10.17
C THR A 245 3.73 4.56 11.68
N LYS A 246 4.45 3.61 12.26
CA LYS A 246 4.54 3.41 13.70
C LYS A 246 5.12 4.67 14.35
N ASN A 247 4.48 5.12 15.43
CA ASN A 247 4.95 6.25 16.21
C ASN A 247 6.24 5.85 16.97
N PRO A 248 7.16 6.81 17.21
CA PRO A 248 8.41 6.57 17.93
C PRO A 248 8.18 6.13 19.39
#